data_AF-A0A365ZKX2-F1
#
_entry.id   AF-A0A365ZKX2-F1
#
_cell.length_a   1.000
_cell.length_b   1.000
_cell.length_c   1.000
_cell.angle_alpha   90.00
_cell.angle_beta   90.00
_cell.angle_gamma   90.00
#
_symmetry.space_group_name_H-M   'P 1'
#
loop_
_entity.id
_entity.type
_entity.pdbx_description
1 polymer ?
#
loop_
_entity_poly.entity_id
_entity_poly.type
_entity_poly.pdbx_seq_one_letter_code
_entity_poly.pdbx_strand_id
1 'polypeptide(L)'
;MVVLCAPCWNVYANAMAAHDGADAAPVDGDALDGIGPWGPPLCRRCDEPVRRLPTTYERWVDLEFDELPAKQVPSRYRWRVRPITPPTSRYVVGHVAIRIRGIEPLPGERVVPAHRLRCLSPEAQAEVEAAWRYDLARAAREPGESP
;
A
#
# COMPACT_ATOMS: atom_id res chain seq x y z
N MET A 1 -22.76 15.38 -5.74
CA MET A 1 -21.83 14.30 -5.39
C MET A 1 -22.35 13.04 -6.07
N VAL A 2 -21.60 12.47 -7.01
CA VAL A 2 -22.02 11.24 -7.70
C VAL A 2 -21.52 10.06 -6.87
N VAL A 3 -22.43 9.20 -6.41
CA VAL A 3 -22.12 7.97 -5.68
C VAL A 3 -22.25 6.82 -6.67
N LEU A 4 -21.19 6.02 -6.84
CA LEU A 4 -21.27 4.81 -7.66
C LEU A 4 -22.18 3.80 -6.96
N CYS A 5 -23.03 3.10 -7.71
CA CYS A 5 -23.73 1.93 -7.17
C CYS A 5 -22.71 0.83 -6.81
N ALA A 6 -23.09 -0.11 -5.93
CA ALA A 6 -22.18 -1.14 -5.43
C ALA A 6 -21.44 -1.94 -6.53
N PRO A 7 -22.09 -2.35 -7.65
CA PRO A 7 -21.39 -2.99 -8.77
C PRO A 7 -20.33 -2.09 -9.43
N CYS A 8 -20.68 -0.84 -9.75
CA CYS A 8 -19.76 0.11 -10.37
C CYS A 8 -18.59 0.46 -9.44
N TRP A 9 -18.86 0.61 -8.13
CA TRP A 9 -17.83 0.79 -7.11
C TRP A 9 -16.87 -0.40 -7.08
N ASN A 10 -17.39 -1.63 -7.09
CA ASN A 10 -16.55 -2.82 -7.07
C ASN A 10 -15.62 -2.92 -8.29
N VAL A 11 -16.12 -2.60 -9.49
CA VAL A 11 -15.28 -2.54 -10.70
C VAL A 11 -14.16 -1.52 -10.52
N TYR A 12 -14.50 -0.31 -10.07
CA TYR A 12 -13.54 0.76 -9.87
C TYR A 12 -12.51 0.42 -8.77
N ALA A 13 -12.96 -0.08 -7.62
CA ALA A 13 -12.12 -0.49 -6.50
C ALA A 13 -11.17 -1.62 -6.90
N ASN A 14 -11.63 -2.61 -7.69
CA ASN A 14 -10.77 -3.68 -8.19
C ASN A 14 -9.72 -3.15 -9.17
N ALA A 15 -10.08 -2.23 -10.06
CA ALA A 15 -9.11 -1.60 -10.96
C ALA A 15 -8.07 -0.79 -10.17
N MET A 16 -8.49 -0.04 -9.15
CA MET A 16 -7.57 0.67 -8.25
C MET A 16 -6.67 -0.30 -7.49
N ALA A 17 -7.21 -1.39 -6.97
CA ALA A 17 -6.47 -2.39 -6.22
C ALA A 17 -5.41 -3.08 -7.08
N ALA A 18 -5.77 -3.51 -8.28
CA ALA A 18 -4.83 -4.06 -9.25
C ALA A 18 -3.73 -3.05 -9.61
N HIS A 19 -4.11 -1.77 -9.80
CA HIS A 19 -3.14 -0.72 -10.04
C HIS A 19 -2.23 -0.47 -8.82
N ASP A 20 -2.73 -0.52 -7.59
CA ASP A 20 -1.93 -0.27 -6.39
C ASP A 20 -1.19 -1.50 -5.85
N GLY A 21 -1.46 -2.70 -6.38
CA GLY A 21 -0.96 -3.95 -5.82
C GLY A 21 -1.63 -4.34 -4.50
N ALA A 22 -2.86 -3.89 -4.27
CA ALA A 22 -3.71 -4.31 -3.15
C ALA A 22 -4.51 -5.58 -3.53
N ASP A 23 -3.79 -6.62 -3.93
CA ASP A 23 -4.28 -7.91 -4.42
C ASP A 23 -4.25 -9.03 -3.36
N ALA A 24 -3.93 -8.66 -2.12
CA ALA A 24 -3.82 -9.61 -1.03
C ALA A 24 -5.20 -10.15 -0.62
N ALA A 25 -5.25 -11.38 -0.09
CA ALA A 25 -6.51 -11.93 0.40
C ALA A 25 -6.82 -11.42 1.80
N PRO A 26 -8.09 -11.15 2.14
CA PRO A 26 -8.48 -10.72 3.47
C PRO A 26 -7.95 -11.64 4.57
N VAL A 27 -7.64 -11.05 5.73
CA VAL A 27 -7.36 -11.78 6.96
C VAL A 27 -8.62 -11.76 7.83
N ASP A 28 -8.92 -12.87 8.50
CA ASP A 28 -10.06 -12.96 9.42
C ASP A 28 -9.90 -11.99 10.60
N GLY A 29 -11.04 -11.51 11.10
CA GLY A 29 -11.24 -10.19 11.71
C GLY A 29 -10.64 -9.87 13.08
N ASP A 30 -9.68 -10.64 13.59
CA ASP A 30 -9.13 -10.43 14.94
C ASP A 30 -7.64 -10.07 14.97
N ALA A 31 -6.99 -10.00 13.80
CA ALA A 31 -5.56 -9.70 13.72
C ALA A 31 -5.29 -8.19 13.80
N LEU A 32 -4.84 -7.72 14.98
CA LEU A 32 -4.24 -6.39 15.10
C LEU A 32 -3.05 -6.33 14.13
N ASP A 33 -3.07 -5.35 13.23
CA ASP A 33 -2.01 -5.17 12.23
C ASP A 33 -1.80 -6.33 11.25
N GLY A 34 -2.76 -7.24 11.13
CA GLY A 34 -2.57 -8.45 10.33
C GLY A 34 -1.62 -9.44 11.00
N ILE A 35 -1.29 -9.28 12.29
CA ILE A 35 -0.52 -10.26 13.08
C ILE A 35 -1.51 -11.03 13.93
N GLY A 36 -1.79 -12.27 13.52
CA GLY A 36 -2.63 -13.19 14.30
C GLY A 36 -1.82 -13.98 15.33
N PRO A 37 -2.49 -14.79 16.17
CA PRO A 37 -1.82 -15.70 17.11
C PRO A 37 -0.93 -16.74 16.43
N TRP A 38 -1.09 -16.95 15.12
CA TRP A 38 -0.31 -17.85 14.28
C TRP A 38 0.90 -17.18 13.59
N GLY A 39 1.18 -15.91 13.92
CA GLY A 39 2.21 -15.10 13.28
C GLY A 39 1.67 -14.24 12.13
N PRO A 40 2.54 -13.44 11.49
CA PRO A 40 2.17 -12.66 10.32
C PRO A 40 1.87 -13.59 9.12
N PRO A 41 0.96 -13.21 8.22
CA PRO A 41 0.77 -13.91 6.97
C PRO A 41 2.06 -13.91 6.15
N LEU A 42 2.21 -14.90 5.28
CA LEU A 42 3.33 -15.00 4.36
C LEU A 42 2.95 -14.45 2.98
N CYS A 43 3.93 -13.85 2.29
CA CYS A 43 3.80 -13.47 0.90
C CYS A 43 3.61 -14.72 0.03
N ARG A 44 2.56 -14.74 -0.80
CA ARG A 44 2.27 -15.88 -1.71
C ARG A 44 3.32 -16.11 -2.81
N ARG A 45 4.27 -15.19 -2.97
CA ARG A 45 5.28 -15.20 -4.05
C ARG A 45 6.67 -15.59 -3.56
N CYS A 46 7.01 -15.31 -2.30
CA CYS A 46 8.34 -15.58 -1.76
C CYS A 46 8.36 -16.10 -0.33
N ASP A 47 7.19 -16.39 0.25
CA ASP A 47 7.01 -16.97 1.59
C ASP A 47 7.61 -16.18 2.78
N GLU A 48 8.05 -14.95 2.54
CA GLU A 48 8.50 -14.03 3.59
C GLU A 48 7.31 -13.46 4.38
N PRO A 49 7.48 -13.16 5.68
CA PRO A 49 6.42 -12.58 6.50
C PRO A 49 6.06 -11.17 6.01
N VAL A 50 4.76 -10.87 5.99
CA VAL A 50 4.23 -9.57 5.55
C VAL A 50 3.22 -9.03 6.54
N ARG A 51 3.08 -7.69 6.55
CA ARG A 51 2.00 -7.02 7.26
C ARG A 51 0.84 -6.80 6.32
N ARG A 52 -0.21 -7.63 6.43
CA ARG A 52 -1.39 -7.54 5.58
C ARG A 52 -2.45 -6.65 6.18
N LEU A 53 -2.78 -5.53 5.52
CA LEU A 53 -3.74 -4.54 6.04
C LEU A 53 -4.86 -4.24 5.04
N PRO A 54 -6.09 -3.95 5.54
CA PRO A 54 -7.15 -3.43 4.69
C PRO A 54 -6.81 -2.01 4.22
N THR A 55 -7.31 -1.63 3.05
CA THR A 55 -7.21 -0.28 2.49
C THR A 55 -8.50 0.51 2.70
N THR A 56 -8.49 1.81 2.39
CA THR A 56 -9.68 2.68 2.44
C THR A 56 -10.78 2.33 1.43
N TYR A 57 -10.52 1.38 0.51
CA TYR A 57 -11.46 0.91 -0.51
C TYR A 57 -11.76 -0.59 -0.36
N GLU A 58 -11.66 -1.12 0.86
CA GLU A 58 -12.05 -2.50 1.23
C GLU A 58 -11.33 -3.58 0.41
N ARG A 59 -10.06 -3.34 0.10
CA ARG A 59 -9.13 -4.33 -0.47
C ARG A 59 -7.92 -4.46 0.44
N TRP A 60 -7.03 -5.40 0.17
CA TRP A 60 -5.95 -5.72 1.10
C TRP A 60 -4.60 -5.62 0.44
N VAL A 61 -3.61 -5.10 1.16
CA VAL A 61 -2.26 -4.93 0.66
C VAL A 61 -1.26 -5.57 1.62
N ASP A 62 -0.25 -6.24 1.05
CA ASP A 62 0.90 -6.77 1.79
C ASP A 62 1.97 -5.68 1.87
N LEU A 63 2.31 -5.28 3.09
CA LEU A 63 3.28 -4.23 3.41
C LEU A 63 4.51 -4.82 4.11
N GLU A 64 5.61 -4.08 4.00
CA GLU A 64 6.77 -4.27 4.85
C GLU A 64 6.50 -3.81 6.29
N PHE A 65 7.28 -4.35 7.22
CA PHE A 65 7.26 -3.90 8.62
C PHE A 65 8.04 -2.60 8.82
N ASP A 66 9.10 -2.38 8.03
CA ASP A 66 9.96 -1.22 8.15
C ASP A 66 9.46 -0.05 7.30
N GLU A 67 9.51 1.14 7.90
CA GLU A 67 9.37 2.37 7.13
C GLU A 67 10.67 2.73 6.42
N LEU A 68 10.55 3.21 5.18
CA LEU A 68 11.66 3.73 4.38
C LEU A 68 11.41 5.20 4.01
N PRO A 69 12.47 6.00 3.78
CA PRO A 69 12.33 7.31 3.17
C PRO A 69 11.66 7.20 1.79
N ALA A 70 10.76 8.14 1.47
CA ALA A 70 10.02 8.13 0.22
C ALA A 70 10.91 8.03 -1.02
N LYS A 71 12.09 8.66 -1.02
CA LYS A 71 13.05 8.59 -2.13
C LYS A 71 13.59 7.18 -2.43
N GLN A 72 13.46 6.24 -1.50
CA GLN A 72 13.91 4.85 -1.64
C GLN A 72 12.79 3.90 -2.07
N VAL A 73 11.57 4.40 -2.25
CA VAL A 73 10.39 3.60 -2.59
C VAL A 73 9.78 4.19 -3.85
N PRO A 74 9.51 3.43 -4.93
CA PRO A 74 8.77 3.96 -6.08
C PRO A 74 7.41 4.50 -5.64
N SER A 75 6.95 5.58 -6.25
CA SER A 75 5.70 6.28 -5.93
C SER A 75 4.52 5.31 -5.82
N ARG A 76 4.45 4.31 -6.71
CA ARG A 76 3.45 3.24 -6.76
C ARG A 76 3.35 2.39 -5.48
N TYR A 77 4.43 2.24 -4.74
CA TYR A 77 4.52 1.34 -3.58
C TYR A 77 4.58 2.08 -2.24
N ARG A 78 4.34 3.39 -2.22
CA ARG A 78 4.35 4.22 -1.00
C ARG A 78 3.00 4.16 -0.26
N TRP A 79 2.97 3.64 0.95
CA TRP A 79 1.76 3.62 1.77
C TRP A 79 1.97 4.39 3.07
N ARG A 80 0.88 4.87 3.65
CA ARG A 80 0.82 5.28 5.05
C ARG A 80 -0.08 4.33 5.79
N VAL A 81 0.30 3.99 7.01
CA VAL A 81 -0.56 3.22 7.89
C VAL A 81 -1.20 4.18 8.89
N ARG A 82 -2.49 4.00 9.15
CA ARG A 82 -3.23 4.77 10.16
C ARG A 82 -3.93 3.85 11.14
N PRO A 83 -3.86 4.14 12.45
CA PRO A 83 -4.66 3.42 13.42
C PRO A 83 -6.14 3.72 13.19
N ILE A 84 -6.97 2.69 13.38
CA ILE A 84 -8.42 2.80 13.44
C ILE A 84 -8.77 2.92 14.92
N THR A 85 -9.36 4.06 15.28
CA THR A 85 -9.83 4.34 16.63
C THR A 85 -11.33 4.63 16.54
N PRO A 86 -12.20 3.86 17.22
CA PRO A 86 -13.62 4.13 17.20
C PRO A 86 -13.92 5.47 17.91
N PRO A 87 -14.96 6.21 17.52
CA PRO A 87 -15.24 7.55 18.07
C PRO A 87 -15.40 7.59 19.60
N THR A 88 -15.78 6.46 20.20
CA THR A 88 -16.10 6.31 21.61
C THR A 88 -14.92 5.86 22.47
N SER A 89 -13.74 5.62 21.89
CA SER A 89 -12.59 5.05 22.58
C SER A 89 -11.28 5.70 22.14
N ARG A 90 -10.24 5.60 22.95
CA ARG A 90 -8.86 5.92 22.54
C ARG A 90 -8.06 4.68 22.13
N TYR A 91 -8.62 3.49 22.33
CA TYR A 91 -7.96 2.24 21.99
C TYR A 91 -7.97 2.00 20.48
N VAL A 92 -6.81 1.62 19.95
CA VAL A 92 -6.65 1.21 18.56
C VAL A 92 -7.26 -0.17 18.38
N VAL A 93 -8.22 -0.30 17.48
CA VAL A 93 -8.91 -1.58 17.18
C VAL A 93 -8.39 -2.24 15.91
N GLY A 94 -7.48 -1.58 15.20
CA GLY A 94 -6.85 -2.08 13.98
C GLY A 94 -6.10 -0.98 13.27
N HIS A 95 -5.61 -1.26 12.06
CA HIS A 95 -4.97 -0.27 11.21
C HIS A 95 -5.46 -0.40 9.77
N VAL A 96 -5.43 0.72 9.05
CA VAL A 96 -5.78 0.82 7.63
C VAL A 96 -4.59 1.35 6.85
N ALA A 97 -4.34 0.75 5.70
CA ALA A 97 -3.37 1.23 4.72
C ALA A 97 -4.01 2.30 3.82
N ILE A 98 -3.40 3.48 3.80
CA ILE A 98 -3.81 4.61 2.98
C ILE A 98 -2.79 4.81 1.88
N ARG A 99 -3.26 4.74 0.64
CA ARG A 99 -2.43 5.01 -0.52
C ARG A 99 -2.07 6.49 -0.56
N ILE A 100 -0.79 6.80 -0.72
CA ILE A 100 -0.36 8.18 -0.91
C ILE A 100 -0.58 8.54 -2.39
N ARG A 101 -1.67 9.26 -2.67
CA ARG A 101 -1.98 9.82 -3.99
C ARG A 101 -2.11 11.35 -3.87
N GLY A 102 -1.64 12.09 -4.87
CA GLY A 102 -1.82 13.54 -5.00
C GLY A 102 -0.73 14.39 -4.36
N ILE A 103 -0.48 14.25 -3.05
CA ILE A 103 0.61 14.98 -2.38
C ILE A 103 1.83 14.07 -2.30
N GLU A 104 2.84 14.40 -3.10
CA GLU A 104 4.10 13.65 -3.08
C GLU A 104 4.80 13.90 -1.72
N PRO A 105 5.10 12.85 -0.94
CA PRO A 105 5.84 12.99 0.30
C PRO A 105 7.22 13.57 0.01
N LEU A 106 7.75 14.32 0.99
CA LEU A 106 9.11 14.82 0.89
C LEU A 106 10.09 13.63 0.76
N PRO A 107 11.23 13.77 0.07
CA PRO A 107 12.18 12.67 -0.14
C PRO A 107 12.62 11.94 1.13
N GLY A 108 12.70 12.65 2.27
CA GLY A 108 13.05 12.12 3.58
C GLY A 108 11.86 11.65 4.43
N GLU A 109 10.63 11.97 4.03
CA GLU A 109 9.44 11.55 4.76
C GLU A 109 9.31 10.01 4.73
N ARG A 110 8.91 9.44 5.87
CA ARG A 110 8.80 8.00 6.05
C ARG A 110 7.50 7.48 5.46
N VAL A 111 7.61 6.41 4.69
CA VAL A 111 6.48 5.69 4.09
C VAL A 111 6.64 4.20 4.37
N VAL A 112 5.53 3.49 4.43
CA VAL A 112 5.51 2.03 4.51
C VAL A 112 5.53 1.48 3.08
N PRO A 113 6.57 0.75 2.67
CA PRO A 113 6.61 0.14 1.35
C PRO A 113 5.61 -1.02 1.25
N ALA A 114 5.03 -1.20 0.07
CA ALA A 114 4.43 -2.48 -0.27
C ALA A 114 5.52 -3.58 -0.29
N HIS A 115 5.20 -4.77 0.20
CA HIS A 115 6.15 -5.90 0.27
C HIS A 115 6.74 -6.27 -1.10
N ARG A 116 6.00 -5.98 -2.18
CA ARG A 116 6.45 -6.14 -3.57
C ARG A 116 7.83 -5.50 -3.82
N LEU A 117 8.19 -4.45 -3.08
CA LEU A 117 9.51 -3.80 -3.14
C LEU A 117 10.67 -4.74 -2.75
N ARG A 118 10.48 -5.62 -1.76
CA ARG A 118 11.51 -6.55 -1.26
C ARG A 118 11.26 -8.01 -1.65
N CYS A 119 10.11 -8.30 -2.25
CA CYS A 119 9.77 -9.64 -2.71
C CYS A 119 10.80 -10.15 -3.71
N LEU A 120 11.36 -11.35 -3.46
CA LEU A 120 12.39 -11.97 -4.29
C LEU A 120 11.84 -12.66 -5.55
N SER A 121 10.52 -12.66 -5.75
CA SER A 121 9.95 -13.26 -6.96
C SER A 121 10.35 -12.46 -8.21
N PRO A 122 10.70 -13.12 -9.32
CA PRO A 122 11.11 -12.43 -10.55
C PRO A 122 10.05 -11.45 -11.08
N GLU A 123 8.77 -11.80 -10.95
CA GLU A 123 7.65 -10.94 -11.34
C GLU A 123 7.63 -9.63 -10.52
N ALA A 124 7.75 -9.72 -9.19
CA ALA A 124 7.76 -8.54 -8.32
C ALA A 124 8.97 -7.64 -8.63
N GLN A 125 10.14 -8.22 -8.85
CA GLN A 125 11.35 -7.47 -9.20
C GLN A 125 11.18 -6.71 -10.53
N ALA A 126 10.63 -7.37 -11.55
CA ALA A 126 10.35 -6.73 -12.84
C ALA A 126 9.32 -5.58 -12.72
N GLU A 127 8.28 -5.77 -11.92
CA GLU A 127 7.28 -4.74 -11.64
C GLU A 127 7.89 -3.53 -10.92
N VAL A 128 8.76 -3.76 -9.92
CA VAL A 128 9.46 -2.70 -9.17
C VAL A 128 10.40 -1.93 -10.07
N GLU A 129 11.17 -2.62 -10.92
CA GLU A 129 12.07 -1.97 -11.87
C GLU A 129 11.28 -1.11 -12.87
N ALA A 130 10.14 -1.62 -13.38
CA ALA A 130 9.25 -0.85 -14.25
C ALA A 130 8.69 0.40 -13.55
N ALA A 131 8.33 0.29 -12.26
CA ALA A 131 7.86 1.42 -11.48
C ALA A 131 8.95 2.49 -11.29
N TRP A 132 10.20 2.09 -11.05
CA TRP A 132 11.33 3.02 -11.00
C TRP A 132 11.53 3.74 -12.33
N ARG A 133 11.52 3.00 -13.45
CA ARG A 133 11.62 3.59 -14.79
C ARG A 133 10.49 4.59 -15.05
N TYR A 134 9.27 4.27 -14.63
CA TYR A 134 8.12 5.17 -14.74
C TYR A 134 8.33 6.46 -13.93
N ASP A 135 8.77 6.35 -12.68
CA ASP A 135 9.02 7.52 -11.82
C ASP A 135 10.12 8.43 -12.39
N LEU A 136 11.20 7.85 -12.88
CA LEU A 136 12.28 8.60 -13.54
C LEU A 136 11.77 9.31 -14.81
N ALA A 137 10.98 8.62 -15.63
CA ALA A 137 10.39 9.21 -16.83
C ALA A 137 9.39 10.33 -16.49
N ARG A 138 8.62 10.20 -15.39
CA ARG A 138 7.72 11.25 -14.89
C ARG A 138 8.53 12.47 -14.44
N ALA A 139 9.54 12.27 -13.61
CA ALA A 139 10.39 13.37 -13.10
C ALA A 139 11.09 14.13 -14.23
N ALA A 140 11.52 13.44 -15.29
CA ALA A 140 12.13 14.08 -16.46
C ALA A 140 11.15 14.93 -17.29
N ARG A 141 9.83 14.70 -17.17
CA ARG A 141 8.77 15.43 -17.90
C ARG A 141 8.24 16.65 -17.16
N GLU A 142 8.66 16.91 -15.92
CA GLU A 142 8.28 18.09 -15.15
C GLU A 142 9.37 19.17 -15.31
N PRO A 143 9.32 20.05 -16.33
CA PRO A 143 10.18 21.23 -16.36
C PRO A 143 9.68 22.27 -15.35
N GLY A 144 10.41 22.41 -14.24
CA GLY A 144 10.47 23.59 -13.37
C GLY A 144 9.14 24.26 -13.00
N GLU A 145 8.64 23.96 -11.79
CA GLU A 145 7.77 24.88 -11.07
C GLU A 145 8.43 25.23 -9.72
N SER A 146 9.09 26.39 -9.70
CA SER A 146 9.34 27.15 -8.48
C SER A 146 9.05 28.62 -8.80
N PRO A 147 8.24 29.33 -8.00
CA PRO A 147 8.25 30.78 -7.96
C PRO A 147 9.63 31.31 -7.54
#